data_AF-A0A6P5WY86-F1
#
_entry.id   AF-A0A6P5WY86-F1
#
_cell.length_a   1.000
_cell.length_b   1.000
_cell.length_c   1.000
_cell.angle_alpha   90.00
_cell.angle_beta   90.00
_cell.angle_gamma   90.00
#
_symmetry.space_group_name_H-M   'P 1'
#
loop_
_entity.id
_entity.type
_entity.pdbx_description
1 polymer ?
#
loop_
_entity_poly.entity_id
_entity_poly.type
_entity_poly.pdbx_seq_one_letter_code
_entity_poly.pdbx_strand_id
1 'polypeptide(L)'
;MTGGSLGIRSGSYGSLDKQLQNGVLPIQALSATRTKPSKMFKEKETLVHWICKFAGRKKVGMLLLCVISAAVFVWVLYVGKGDDQESDNVPKLNDNLPLNNSGSPLINEVQRIRIDNWTSLPVSVEGTEVRVMPPPPPSYFLGYTLPPGHPCSTFSLPPPPADKKRTGPRPCPVCYLPVEEAVALMPKVPSFSPVLKNLTYIYEENLNKETEFGGSDFGGYPTLKERDDSYDIRESMKVHCGFVKGNKPGHRTGFNINDNDLLEMEQCHGVVVASAIFGAFDIIQQPKNISEYSKRTICFYMFVDEETEADLKAKHESKKIGVWRIVVVHNLPYSDGRRNGKIPKLLQHRLFPNARFSLWIDGKLELVADPYQILERFLWRKNATFAISRHYKRFDVFDEAEANKAASKYDNASIDIQVDFYKKEGLTPYSKAKLPITSDVPEGCVIIREHVPISNLFTCLWFNEVDRFTSRDQISFSTVRDKIAAKTNWTINMFLDCERRNFVVQKYHKEVLDYLAQMASLAIYPPPPPPYLANDPPRIFSGETIVTAPLRKVSPRRGRDRRSGSRRRRKIVKAMVSS
;
A
#
# COMPACT_ATOMS: atom_id res chain seq x y z
N MET A 1 3.95 42.20 4.86
CA MET A 1 3.10 40.99 4.88
C MET A 1 3.37 40.18 3.61
N THR A 2 3.99 39.01 3.71
CA THR A 2 4.09 37.98 2.63
C THR A 2 4.69 36.69 3.21
N GLY A 3 3.87 35.86 3.84
CA GLY A 3 4.31 34.61 4.48
C GLY A 3 3.85 33.36 3.72
N GLY A 4 4.64 32.90 2.75
CA GLY A 4 4.34 31.67 2.01
C GLY A 4 4.78 30.43 2.80
N SER A 5 3.82 29.71 3.41
CA SER A 5 4.12 28.47 4.13
C SER A 5 4.59 27.37 3.16
N LEU A 6 5.83 26.91 3.33
CA LEU A 6 6.40 25.78 2.61
C LEU A 6 5.93 24.48 3.29
N GLY A 7 5.01 23.77 2.64
CA GLY A 7 4.49 22.49 3.16
C GLY A 7 5.61 21.45 3.30
N ILE A 8 5.89 21.05 4.54
CA ILE A 8 6.84 19.99 4.88
C ILE A 8 6.37 18.68 4.23
N ARG A 9 7.22 18.07 3.41
CA ARG A 9 6.96 16.76 2.80
C ARG A 9 7.41 15.67 3.77
N SER A 10 6.49 14.80 4.20
CA SER A 10 6.86 13.64 5.02
C SER A 10 7.78 12.68 4.27
N GLY A 11 9.05 12.70 4.69
CA GLY A 11 10.10 11.79 4.27
C GLY A 11 11.12 11.68 5.39
N SER A 12 10.73 11.03 6.49
CA SER A 12 11.60 10.46 7.53
C SER A 12 11.36 8.94 7.49
N TYR A 13 12.34 8.04 7.52
CA TYR A 13 13.66 8.00 8.18
C TYR A 13 13.56 7.93 9.70
N GLY A 14 13.66 6.71 10.23
CA GLY A 14 14.07 6.46 11.62
C GLY A 14 15.56 6.07 11.63
N SER A 15 16.32 6.62 12.57
CA SER A 15 17.69 6.19 12.85
C SER A 15 17.66 5.01 13.83
N LEU A 16 18.50 4.00 13.59
CA LEU A 16 18.70 2.89 14.53
C LEU A 16 19.78 3.29 15.54
N ASP A 17 19.37 4.01 16.58
CA ASP A 17 20.29 4.36 17.67
C ASP A 17 20.64 3.13 18.53
N LYS A 18 21.94 3.04 18.87
CA LYS A 18 22.48 1.95 19.68
C LYS A 18 22.35 2.31 21.15
N GLN A 19 21.70 1.44 21.94
CA GLN A 19 21.77 1.51 23.40
C GLN A 19 22.50 0.28 23.97
N LEU A 20 23.17 0.46 25.10
CA LEU A 20 24.28 -0.40 25.54
C LEU A 20 23.80 -1.67 26.27
N GLN A 21 24.55 -2.76 26.08
CA GLN A 21 24.58 -3.87 27.01
C GLN A 21 25.48 -3.55 28.21
N ASN A 22 25.04 -3.92 29.40
CA ASN A 22 25.83 -4.14 30.62
C ASN A 22 25.09 -5.23 31.43
N GLY A 23 25.68 -6.34 31.87
CA GLY A 23 26.99 -6.91 31.53
C GLY A 23 27.41 -7.98 32.57
N VAL A 24 27.93 -9.13 32.11
CA VAL A 24 28.65 -10.15 32.92
C VAL A 24 29.80 -10.72 32.06
N LEU A 25 30.86 -11.23 32.70
CA LEU A 25 32.18 -11.53 32.11
C LEU A 25 32.35 -13.07 31.83
N PRO A 26 33.57 -13.62 31.58
CA PRO A 26 34.06 -13.81 30.21
C PRO A 26 34.61 -15.22 29.90
N ILE A 27 34.88 -15.52 28.62
CA ILE A 27 35.76 -16.65 28.21
C ILE A 27 36.77 -16.13 27.16
N GLN A 28 38.00 -16.63 27.23
CA GLN A 28 39.15 -16.15 26.44
C GLN A 28 39.35 -16.92 25.13
N ALA A 29 39.76 -16.20 24.08
CA ALA A 29 40.46 -16.73 22.91
C ALA A 29 41.42 -15.65 22.35
N LEU A 30 42.46 -16.05 21.63
CA LEU A 30 43.66 -15.23 21.38
C LEU A 30 43.82 -14.71 19.94
N SER A 31 44.58 -13.61 19.83
CA SER A 31 45.33 -13.15 18.65
C SER A 31 44.57 -12.61 17.43
N ALA A 32 44.72 -11.30 17.18
CA ALA A 32 45.57 -10.80 16.08
C ALA A 32 45.64 -9.26 16.09
N THR A 33 46.83 -8.67 16.08
CA THR A 33 47.03 -7.22 15.96
C THR A 33 47.06 -6.76 14.50
N ARG A 34 46.24 -5.75 14.14
CA ARG A 34 46.39 -5.03 12.87
C ARG A 34 46.13 -3.53 13.05
N THR A 35 47.04 -2.72 12.54
CA THR A 35 47.08 -1.26 12.70
C THR A 35 46.02 -0.53 11.87
N LYS A 36 45.51 0.59 12.41
CA LYS A 36 44.64 1.53 11.69
C LYS A 36 45.46 2.39 10.72
N PRO A 37 45.07 2.55 9.45
CA PRO A 37 45.51 3.68 8.63
C PRO A 37 44.78 4.97 9.05
N SER A 38 45.38 6.12 8.73
CA SER A 38 44.93 7.45 9.14
C SER A 38 43.89 8.08 8.19
N LYS A 39 43.21 9.13 8.66
CA LYS A 39 42.31 9.95 7.83
C LYS A 39 43.14 10.81 6.85
N MET A 40 42.75 10.84 5.58
CA MET A 40 43.14 11.92 4.65
C MET A 40 41.94 12.83 4.35
N PHE A 41 42.21 14.12 4.15
CA PHE A 41 41.19 15.13 3.86
C PHE A 41 40.66 15.01 2.42
N LYS A 42 39.37 15.30 2.23
CA LYS A 42 38.69 15.28 0.91
C LYS A 42 38.29 16.71 0.49
N GLU A 43 39.29 17.54 0.24
CA GLU A 43 39.18 19.00 0.18
C GLU A 43 38.47 19.57 -1.07
N LYS A 44 38.07 18.72 -2.03
CA LYS A 44 37.50 19.16 -3.32
C LYS A 44 36.01 19.52 -3.30
N GLU A 45 35.27 19.19 -2.25
CA GLU A 45 33.80 19.35 -2.21
C GLU A 45 33.33 20.73 -1.70
N THR A 46 34.17 21.45 -0.95
CA THR A 46 33.86 22.77 -0.38
C THR A 46 33.82 23.90 -1.41
N LEU A 47 34.72 23.88 -2.41
CA LEU A 47 34.86 24.96 -3.39
C LEU A 47 33.59 25.16 -4.23
N VAL A 48 33.01 24.05 -4.73
CA VAL A 48 31.79 24.05 -5.54
C VAL A 48 30.59 24.58 -4.73
N HIS A 49 30.53 24.22 -3.45
CA HIS A 49 29.48 24.69 -2.54
C HIS A 49 29.57 26.19 -2.20
N TRP A 50 30.76 26.79 -2.30
CA TRP A 50 30.98 28.21 -2.04
C TRP A 50 30.55 29.09 -3.23
N ILE A 51 30.93 28.71 -4.45
CA ILE A 51 30.55 29.43 -5.69
C ILE A 51 29.03 29.51 -5.84
N CYS A 52 28.33 28.40 -5.56
CA CYS A 52 26.87 28.33 -5.60
C CYS A 52 26.14 29.19 -4.55
N LYS A 53 26.86 29.78 -3.57
CA LYS A 53 26.28 30.61 -2.50
C LYS A 53 26.23 32.11 -2.83
N PHE A 54 27.10 32.60 -3.72
CA PHE A 54 27.19 34.04 -4.06
C PHE A 54 26.49 34.43 -5.37
N ALA A 55 26.25 33.50 -6.29
CA ALA A 55 25.60 33.79 -7.58
C ALA A 55 24.07 33.73 -7.50
N GLY A 56 23.41 34.90 -7.49
CA GLY A 56 21.94 35.00 -7.54
C GLY A 56 21.34 34.24 -8.74
N ARG A 57 20.32 33.40 -8.47
CA ARG A 57 19.79 32.33 -9.36
C ARG A 57 19.45 32.71 -10.82
N LYS A 58 19.33 33.99 -11.18
CA LYS A 58 19.12 34.42 -12.58
C LYS A 58 20.39 34.43 -13.45
N LYS A 59 21.60 34.52 -12.88
CA LYS A 59 22.85 34.58 -13.68
C LYS A 59 23.49 33.21 -13.97
N VAL A 60 23.21 32.18 -13.17
CA VAL A 60 23.83 30.85 -13.30
C VAL A 60 23.48 30.17 -14.63
N GLY A 61 22.22 30.25 -15.08
CA GLY A 61 21.80 29.67 -16.37
C GLY A 61 22.46 30.32 -17.59
N MET A 62 22.68 31.63 -17.53
CA MET A 62 23.40 32.37 -18.59
C MET A 62 24.88 31.96 -18.63
N LEU A 63 25.51 31.75 -17.46
CA LEU A 63 26.91 31.34 -17.38
C LEU A 63 27.11 29.90 -17.88
N LEU A 64 26.16 28.99 -17.59
CA LEU A 64 26.11 27.65 -18.19
C LEU A 64 25.94 27.69 -19.71
N LEU A 65 25.08 28.55 -20.25
CA LEU A 65 24.93 28.73 -21.70
C LEU A 65 26.21 29.25 -22.36
N CYS A 66 26.93 30.19 -21.73
CA CYS A 66 28.23 30.65 -22.22
C CYS A 66 29.29 29.52 -22.21
N VAL A 67 29.33 28.68 -21.17
CA VAL A 67 30.26 27.54 -21.10
C VAL A 67 29.93 26.47 -22.14
N ILE A 68 28.65 26.16 -22.37
CA ILE A 68 28.21 25.23 -23.42
C ILE A 68 28.55 25.80 -24.81
N SER A 69 28.28 27.09 -25.05
CA SER A 69 28.61 27.77 -26.30
C SER A 69 30.12 27.75 -26.57
N ALA A 70 30.95 28.03 -25.56
CA ALA A 70 32.41 27.96 -25.66
C ALA A 70 32.91 26.53 -25.93
N ALA A 71 32.32 25.51 -25.29
CA ALA A 71 32.66 24.11 -25.55
C ALA A 71 32.32 23.68 -26.99
N VAL A 72 31.17 24.12 -27.53
CA VAL A 72 30.81 23.91 -28.94
C VAL A 72 31.76 24.67 -29.87
N PHE A 73 32.14 25.92 -29.54
CA PHE A 73 33.11 26.68 -30.34
C PHE A 73 34.49 26.02 -30.38
N VAL A 74 34.96 25.49 -29.24
CA VAL A 74 36.22 24.72 -29.17
C VAL A 74 36.11 23.41 -29.95
N TRP A 75 34.97 22.70 -29.89
CA TRP A 75 34.73 21.50 -30.72
C TRP A 75 34.78 21.83 -32.21
N VAL A 76 34.13 22.91 -32.65
CA VAL A 76 34.14 23.35 -34.06
C VAL A 76 35.54 23.77 -34.50
N LEU A 77 36.32 24.44 -33.65
CA LEU A 77 37.72 24.80 -33.94
C LEU A 77 38.69 23.60 -33.89
N TYR A 78 38.31 22.51 -33.21
CA TYR A 78 39.09 21.26 -33.16
C TYR A 78 38.79 20.33 -34.34
N VAL A 79 37.53 20.31 -34.81
CA VAL A 79 37.11 19.56 -36.01
C VAL A 79 37.50 20.30 -37.29
N GLY A 80 37.44 21.64 -37.31
CA GLY A 80 37.86 22.48 -38.44
C GLY A 80 39.38 22.68 -38.53
N LYS A 81 40.19 21.70 -38.12
CA LYS A 81 41.66 21.75 -38.20
C LYS A 81 42.27 20.35 -38.31
N GLY A 82 42.00 19.69 -39.44
CA GLY A 82 42.45 18.33 -39.75
C GLY A 82 42.23 18.01 -41.23
N ASP A 83 42.83 18.81 -42.10
CA ASP A 83 42.78 18.62 -43.56
C ASP A 83 43.80 17.55 -44.02
N ASP A 84 43.58 17.06 -45.25
CA ASP A 84 44.52 16.36 -46.14
C ASP A 84 45.22 15.07 -45.64
N GLN A 85 44.77 13.91 -46.15
CA GLN A 85 45.39 13.38 -47.38
C GLN A 85 44.48 12.38 -48.12
N GLU A 86 44.79 12.20 -49.41
CA GLU A 86 44.00 11.57 -50.48
C GLU A 86 44.46 10.13 -50.80
N SER A 87 43.53 9.27 -51.25
CA SER A 87 43.79 8.18 -52.22
C SER A 87 42.51 7.47 -52.65
N ASP A 88 42.38 7.21 -53.96
CA ASP A 88 41.21 6.56 -54.56
C ASP A 88 41.06 5.06 -54.24
N ASN A 89 39.85 4.54 -54.39
CA ASN A 89 39.55 3.60 -55.49
C ASN A 89 38.03 3.43 -55.70
N VAL A 90 37.59 3.46 -56.96
CA VAL A 90 36.18 3.30 -57.38
C VAL A 90 36.11 2.27 -58.50
N PRO A 91 35.14 1.33 -58.44
CA PRO A 91 34.37 1.07 -59.65
C PRO A 91 32.86 1.32 -59.48
N LYS A 92 32.30 2.09 -60.42
CA LYS A 92 30.92 1.92 -60.91
C LYS A 92 30.94 0.74 -61.92
N LEU A 93 29.86 0.21 -62.50
CA LEU A 93 28.44 0.58 -62.60
C LEU A 93 27.68 -0.74 -62.94
N ASN A 94 26.35 -0.79 -62.76
CA ASN A 94 25.41 -1.15 -63.84
C ASN A 94 23.98 -1.36 -63.30
N ASP A 95 23.06 -0.50 -63.73
CA ASP A 95 21.64 -0.86 -63.84
C ASP A 95 21.43 -1.82 -65.02
N ASN A 96 20.37 -2.64 -64.95
CA ASN A 96 19.54 -2.98 -66.13
C ASN A 96 18.24 -3.67 -65.69
N LEU A 97 17.11 -3.05 -66.00
CA LEU A 97 15.79 -3.69 -66.04
C LEU A 97 15.63 -4.44 -67.37
N PRO A 98 14.77 -5.48 -67.43
CA PRO A 98 13.45 -5.20 -67.99
C PRO A 98 12.27 -5.84 -67.23
N LEU A 99 11.09 -5.31 -67.55
CA LEU A 99 9.76 -5.66 -67.04
C LEU A 99 9.25 -7.01 -67.59
N ASN A 100 8.51 -7.79 -66.79
CA ASN A 100 7.32 -8.48 -67.31
C ASN A 100 6.29 -8.83 -66.21
N ASN A 101 5.02 -8.97 -66.61
CA ASN A 101 3.86 -9.08 -65.71
C ASN A 101 3.44 -10.53 -65.41
N SER A 102 2.87 -10.78 -64.22
CA SER A 102 1.44 -11.16 -64.04
C SER A 102 1.16 -11.90 -62.70
N GLY A 103 -0.12 -11.93 -62.30
CA GLY A 103 -0.66 -12.95 -61.38
C GLY A 103 -0.58 -12.69 -59.88
N SER A 104 -1.60 -12.04 -59.31
CA SER A 104 -1.92 -12.12 -57.89
C SER A 104 -3.03 -13.17 -57.62
N PRO A 105 -3.01 -13.86 -56.47
CA PRO A 105 -4.19 -14.49 -55.89
C PRO A 105 -4.71 -13.69 -54.68
N LEU A 106 -6.03 -13.71 -54.47
CA LEU A 106 -6.70 -13.01 -53.38
C LEU A 106 -6.92 -13.87 -52.14
N ILE A 107 -7.09 -13.14 -51.03
CA ILE A 107 -7.79 -13.48 -49.80
C ILE A 107 -8.83 -14.60 -49.97
N ASN A 108 -8.75 -15.65 -49.16
CA ASN A 108 -9.83 -16.64 -48.98
C ASN A 108 -10.61 -16.34 -47.69
N GLU A 109 -11.88 -15.98 -47.85
CA GLU A 109 -12.85 -15.75 -46.78
C GLU A 109 -13.60 -17.06 -46.48
N VAL A 110 -13.56 -17.53 -45.23
CA VAL A 110 -14.24 -18.80 -44.85
C VAL A 110 -15.71 -18.53 -44.54
N GLN A 111 -16.58 -18.96 -45.45
CA GLN A 111 -18.03 -18.74 -45.37
C GLN A 111 -18.71 -19.45 -44.19
N ARG A 112 -19.72 -18.78 -43.61
CA ARG A 112 -20.68 -19.42 -42.70
C ARG A 112 -21.60 -20.36 -43.48
N ILE A 113 -21.41 -21.67 -43.31
CA ILE A 113 -22.34 -22.68 -43.80
C ILE A 113 -23.59 -22.66 -42.93
N ARG A 114 -24.76 -22.53 -43.58
CA ARG A 114 -26.09 -22.58 -43.00
C ARG A 114 -26.81 -23.78 -43.62
N ILE A 115 -27.09 -24.80 -42.83
CA ILE A 115 -27.85 -25.98 -43.27
C ILE A 115 -29.23 -25.91 -42.61
N ASP A 116 -30.20 -25.45 -43.39
CA ASP A 116 -31.63 -25.58 -43.10
C ASP A 116 -32.18 -26.85 -43.80
N ASN A 117 -33.31 -27.36 -43.32
CA ASN A 117 -34.08 -28.51 -43.84
C ASN A 117 -33.46 -29.92 -43.72
N TRP A 118 -33.93 -30.68 -42.73
CA TRP A 118 -34.25 -32.10 -42.90
C TRP A 118 -35.77 -32.27 -42.80
N THR A 119 -36.38 -33.01 -43.72
CA THR A 119 -37.82 -33.28 -43.78
C THR A 119 -38.25 -34.28 -42.71
N SER A 120 -39.27 -33.94 -41.91
CA SER A 120 -39.87 -34.87 -40.95
C SER A 120 -40.88 -35.80 -41.62
N LEU A 121 -40.77 -37.10 -41.31
CA LEU A 121 -41.86 -38.06 -41.48
C LEU A 121 -42.66 -38.13 -40.16
N PRO A 122 -44.01 -38.21 -40.20
CA PRO A 122 -44.82 -38.23 -38.98
C PRO A 122 -44.80 -39.62 -38.34
N VAL A 123 -44.16 -39.73 -37.17
CA VAL A 123 -44.37 -40.85 -36.24
C VAL A 123 -45.06 -40.31 -35.00
N SER A 124 -46.34 -40.68 -34.83
CA SER A 124 -47.12 -40.32 -33.66
C SER A 124 -46.70 -41.15 -32.45
N VAL A 125 -46.09 -40.50 -31.45
CA VAL A 125 -45.93 -41.03 -30.09
C VAL A 125 -46.50 -40.00 -29.13
N GLU A 126 -47.27 -40.46 -28.15
CA GLU A 126 -48.04 -39.61 -27.24
C GLU A 126 -47.15 -38.80 -26.28
N GLY A 127 -47.69 -37.68 -25.81
CA GLY A 127 -46.92 -36.65 -25.13
C GLY A 127 -46.34 -37.10 -23.78
N THR A 128 -45.01 -37.18 -23.70
CA THR A 128 -44.28 -37.06 -22.44
C THR A 128 -43.74 -35.64 -22.31
N GLU A 129 -44.23 -34.88 -21.32
CA GLU A 129 -43.57 -33.62 -20.93
C GLU A 129 -42.17 -33.94 -20.40
N VAL A 130 -41.14 -33.78 -21.24
CA VAL A 130 -39.75 -33.77 -20.77
C VAL A 130 -39.53 -32.49 -19.99
N ARG A 131 -39.85 -32.54 -18.69
CA ARG A 131 -39.53 -31.48 -17.73
C ARG A 131 -38.02 -31.39 -17.57
N VAL A 132 -37.39 -30.62 -18.45
CA VAL A 132 -35.99 -30.24 -18.33
C VAL A 132 -35.82 -29.53 -16.99
N MET A 133 -35.29 -30.25 -16.01
CA MET A 133 -34.98 -29.67 -14.71
C MET A 133 -33.96 -28.54 -14.92
N PRO A 134 -34.10 -27.38 -14.23
CA PRO A 134 -33.12 -26.32 -14.35
C PRO A 134 -31.73 -26.86 -13.92
N PRO A 135 -30.65 -26.41 -14.57
CA PRO A 135 -29.30 -26.89 -14.24
C PRO A 135 -28.99 -26.60 -12.76
N PRO A 136 -28.19 -27.47 -12.11
CA PRO A 136 -27.84 -27.29 -10.70
C PRO A 136 -27.15 -25.93 -10.49
N PRO A 137 -27.36 -25.28 -9.34
CA PRO A 137 -26.75 -23.98 -9.07
C PRO A 137 -25.22 -24.08 -9.12
N PRO A 138 -24.52 -23.06 -9.66
CA PRO A 138 -23.08 -23.11 -9.82
C PRO A 138 -22.37 -23.23 -8.47
N SER A 139 -21.45 -24.18 -8.36
CA SER A 139 -20.68 -24.45 -7.14
C SER A 139 -19.65 -23.37 -6.80
N TYR A 140 -19.45 -22.41 -7.70
CA TYR A 140 -18.55 -21.27 -7.53
C TYR A 140 -19.19 -19.98 -8.06
N PHE A 141 -18.73 -18.85 -7.53
CA PHE A 141 -19.17 -17.52 -7.97
C PHE A 141 -18.66 -17.21 -9.38
N LEU A 142 -19.57 -16.74 -10.23
CA LEU A 142 -19.33 -16.43 -11.65
C LEU A 142 -19.19 -14.92 -11.92
N GLY A 143 -19.14 -14.10 -10.87
CA GLY A 143 -19.37 -12.66 -10.98
C GLY A 143 -20.87 -12.30 -11.08
N TYR A 144 -21.15 -11.02 -11.25
CA TYR A 144 -22.45 -10.51 -11.69
C TYR A 144 -22.25 -9.22 -12.48
N THR A 145 -23.25 -8.83 -13.28
CA THR A 145 -23.35 -7.50 -13.88
C THR A 145 -24.39 -6.66 -13.13
N LEU A 146 -24.12 -5.37 -12.96
CA LEU A 146 -25.13 -4.44 -12.46
C LEU A 146 -26.21 -4.22 -13.53
N PRO A 147 -27.47 -3.92 -13.15
CA PRO A 147 -28.56 -3.72 -14.11
C PRO A 147 -28.23 -2.67 -15.18
N PRO A 148 -28.75 -2.84 -16.42
CA PRO A 148 -28.69 -1.80 -17.44
C PRO A 148 -29.25 -0.47 -16.92
N GLY A 149 -28.55 0.64 -17.19
CA GLY A 149 -28.92 1.97 -16.71
C GLY A 149 -28.58 2.27 -15.25
N HIS A 150 -28.11 1.30 -14.46
CA HIS A 150 -27.65 1.58 -13.09
C HIS A 150 -26.44 2.56 -13.10
N PRO A 151 -26.40 3.62 -12.26
CA PRO A 151 -25.40 4.68 -12.38
C PRO A 151 -23.93 4.23 -12.33
N CYS A 152 -23.63 3.17 -11.56
CA CYS A 152 -22.27 2.63 -11.50
C CYS A 152 -21.88 1.73 -12.68
N SER A 153 -22.80 1.40 -13.59
CA SER A 153 -22.52 0.63 -14.82
C SER A 153 -21.89 1.50 -15.91
N THR A 154 -22.25 2.78 -15.97
CA THR A 154 -21.74 3.77 -16.92
C THR A 154 -20.70 4.72 -16.32
N PHE A 155 -20.32 4.51 -15.04
CA PHE A 155 -19.37 5.35 -14.33
C PHE A 155 -17.95 5.27 -14.95
N SER A 156 -17.51 6.37 -15.56
CA SER A 156 -16.13 6.60 -15.96
C SER A 156 -15.44 7.54 -14.95
N LEU A 157 -14.11 7.37 -14.79
CA LEU A 157 -13.31 8.29 -13.98
C LEU A 157 -13.25 9.66 -14.70
N PRO A 158 -13.65 10.77 -14.05
CA PRO A 158 -13.56 12.09 -14.66
C PRO A 158 -12.08 12.50 -14.85
N PRO A 159 -11.78 13.37 -15.84
CA PRO A 159 -10.42 13.85 -16.07
C PRO A 159 -9.87 14.54 -14.80
N PRO A 160 -8.56 14.41 -14.52
CA PRO A 160 -7.95 14.94 -13.31
C PRO A 160 -8.14 16.47 -13.23
N PRO A 161 -8.70 17.04 -12.14
CA PRO A 161 -9.02 18.46 -12.08
C PRO A 161 -7.78 19.34 -12.26
N ALA A 162 -7.82 20.27 -13.21
CA ALA A 162 -6.71 21.10 -13.69
C ALA A 162 -6.17 22.16 -12.69
N ASP A 163 -6.39 21.96 -11.39
CA ASP A 163 -5.85 22.78 -10.31
C ASP A 163 -4.33 22.63 -10.20
N LYS A 164 -3.61 23.55 -10.85
CA LYS A 164 -2.14 23.64 -10.82
C LYS A 164 -1.58 24.01 -9.44
N LYS A 165 -2.38 24.43 -8.46
CA LYS A 165 -1.91 24.84 -7.12
C LYS A 165 -1.75 23.66 -6.16
N ARG A 166 -2.59 22.62 -6.28
CA ARG A 166 -2.60 21.48 -5.33
C ARG A 166 -1.74 20.31 -5.81
N THR A 167 -0.44 20.40 -5.54
CA THR A 167 0.53 19.33 -5.88
C THR A 167 0.43 18.13 -4.93
N GLY A 168 0.31 16.91 -5.48
CA GLY A 168 0.34 15.64 -4.74
C GLY A 168 -0.74 14.64 -5.18
N PRO A 169 -0.60 13.35 -4.80
CA PRO A 169 -1.65 12.35 -5.02
C PRO A 169 -2.98 12.74 -4.36
N ARG A 170 -4.08 12.59 -5.10
CA ARG A 170 -5.45 12.90 -4.63
C ARG A 170 -6.37 11.69 -4.74
N PRO A 171 -7.44 11.59 -3.94
CA PRO A 171 -8.53 10.68 -4.22
C PRO A 171 -9.17 11.01 -5.57
N CYS A 172 -9.65 9.98 -6.27
CA CYS A 172 -10.60 10.12 -7.38
C CYS A 172 -11.98 9.61 -6.92
N PRO A 173 -13.08 9.97 -7.61
CA PRO A 173 -14.40 9.44 -7.27
C PRO A 173 -14.48 7.94 -7.51
N VAL A 174 -15.25 7.22 -6.67
CA VAL A 174 -15.49 5.78 -6.78
C VAL A 174 -16.99 5.56 -6.63
N CYS A 175 -17.59 4.84 -7.59
CA CYS A 175 -19.03 4.54 -7.55
C CYS A 175 -19.28 3.24 -6.77
N TYR A 176 -19.50 3.37 -5.46
CA TYR A 176 -20.03 2.31 -4.60
C TYR A 176 -21.55 2.20 -4.76
N LEU A 177 -22.10 1.04 -4.43
CA LEU A 177 -23.54 0.88 -4.16
C LEU A 177 -23.87 1.39 -2.74
N PRO A 178 -25.15 1.62 -2.41
CA PRO A 178 -25.63 1.65 -1.03
C PRO A 178 -25.15 0.42 -0.23
N VAL A 179 -25.00 0.55 1.09
CA VAL A 179 -24.45 -0.53 1.93
C VAL A 179 -25.36 -1.76 1.90
N GLU A 180 -26.67 -1.53 1.88
CA GLU A 180 -27.73 -2.52 1.85
C GLU A 180 -27.70 -3.34 0.55
N GLU A 181 -27.48 -2.68 -0.59
CA GLU A 181 -27.31 -3.33 -1.90
C GLU A 181 -25.99 -4.10 -1.98
N ALA A 182 -24.90 -3.53 -1.46
CA ALA A 182 -23.61 -4.20 -1.40
C ALA A 182 -23.68 -5.48 -0.56
N VAL A 183 -24.33 -5.43 0.61
CA VAL A 183 -24.60 -6.60 1.47
C VAL A 183 -25.46 -7.65 0.75
N ALA A 184 -26.51 -7.23 0.06
CA ALA A 184 -27.37 -8.15 -0.70
C ALA A 184 -26.64 -8.87 -1.86
N LEU A 185 -25.58 -8.26 -2.39
CA LEU A 185 -24.73 -8.79 -3.45
C LEU A 185 -23.49 -9.57 -2.94
N MET A 186 -23.38 -9.81 -1.63
CA MET A 186 -22.36 -10.69 -1.05
C MET A 186 -22.47 -12.11 -1.65
N PRO A 187 -21.42 -12.63 -2.32
CA PRO A 187 -21.51 -13.92 -3.01
C PRO A 187 -21.82 -15.08 -2.04
N LYS A 188 -22.80 -15.93 -2.37
CA LYS A 188 -23.24 -17.03 -1.50
C LYS A 188 -22.35 -18.28 -1.57
N VAL A 189 -21.70 -18.49 -2.71
CA VAL A 189 -20.72 -19.57 -2.98
C VAL A 189 -19.32 -18.97 -3.18
N PRO A 190 -18.22 -19.69 -2.87
CA PRO A 190 -16.85 -19.19 -3.02
C PRO A 190 -16.49 -18.92 -4.49
N SER A 191 -15.57 -17.99 -4.75
CA SER A 191 -15.03 -17.79 -6.10
C SER A 191 -14.18 -18.97 -6.58
N PHE A 192 -14.09 -19.17 -7.90
CA PHE A 192 -13.30 -20.26 -8.47
C PHE A 192 -11.80 -20.12 -8.19
N SER A 193 -11.18 -21.21 -7.76
CA SER A 193 -9.72 -21.34 -7.63
C SER A 193 -9.20 -22.18 -8.80
N PRO A 194 -8.43 -21.60 -9.75
CA PRO A 194 -7.89 -22.31 -10.90
C PRO A 194 -6.73 -23.22 -10.49
N VAL A 195 -6.69 -24.41 -11.08
CA VAL A 195 -5.80 -25.53 -10.72
C VAL A 195 -5.96 -25.95 -9.25
N LEU A 196 -5.38 -25.21 -8.31
CA LEU A 196 -5.34 -25.50 -6.88
C LEU A 196 -6.74 -25.56 -6.24
N LYS A 197 -7.06 -26.70 -5.62
CA LYS A 197 -8.32 -26.99 -4.89
C LYS A 197 -8.09 -27.15 -3.39
N ASN A 198 -7.02 -27.80 -2.98
CA ASN A 198 -6.69 -28.05 -1.58
C ASN A 198 -5.32 -27.45 -1.23
N LEU A 199 -5.29 -26.51 -0.28
CA LEU A 199 -4.07 -25.92 0.24
C LEU A 199 -3.91 -26.27 1.71
N THR A 200 -2.87 -27.05 1.99
CA THR A 200 -2.42 -27.40 3.35
C THR A 200 -1.09 -26.72 3.65
N TYR A 201 -0.67 -26.75 4.91
CA TYR A 201 0.50 -25.99 5.38
C TYR A 201 1.52 -26.92 6.04
N ILE A 202 2.79 -26.51 6.00
CA ILE A 202 3.89 -27.25 6.60
C ILE A 202 4.00 -26.96 8.11
N TYR A 203 4.33 -28.01 8.87
CA TYR A 203 4.57 -28.03 10.30
C TYR A 203 5.87 -28.80 10.53
N GLU A 204 6.80 -28.21 11.27
CA GLU A 204 8.16 -28.67 11.48
C GLU A 204 8.60 -28.32 12.91
N GLU A 205 8.70 -29.32 13.79
CA GLU A 205 9.27 -29.12 15.13
C GLU A 205 10.80 -28.98 15.05
N ASN A 206 11.43 -29.88 14.29
CA ASN A 206 12.86 -29.90 14.01
C ASN A 206 13.15 -29.13 12.71
N LEU A 207 13.74 -27.93 12.82
CA LEU A 207 14.08 -27.10 11.67
C LEU A 207 15.49 -27.39 11.17
N ASN A 208 15.63 -27.66 9.88
CA ASN A 208 16.93 -27.76 9.21
C ASN A 208 17.52 -26.35 8.99
N LYS A 209 18.39 -25.91 9.91
CA LYS A 209 19.03 -24.58 9.85
C LYS A 209 20.33 -24.56 9.04
N GLU A 210 20.84 -25.71 8.60
CA GLU A 210 22.26 -25.87 8.26
C GLU A 210 22.56 -25.76 6.75
N THR A 211 21.54 -25.75 5.88
CA THR A 211 21.74 -25.97 4.45
C THR A 211 21.65 -24.74 3.54
N GLU A 212 20.79 -23.75 3.80
CA GLU A 212 20.44 -22.74 2.78
C GLU A 212 20.19 -21.29 3.25
N PHE A 213 20.18 -20.36 2.29
CA PHE A 213 20.07 -18.91 2.52
C PHE A 213 18.63 -18.45 2.81
N GLY A 214 18.46 -17.82 3.98
CA GLY A 214 17.22 -17.19 4.44
C GLY A 214 16.19 -18.18 5.01
N GLY A 215 15.03 -17.65 5.41
CA GLY A 215 14.06 -18.36 6.26
C GLY A 215 14.22 -17.97 7.73
N SER A 216 13.40 -18.57 8.60
CA SER A 216 13.36 -18.21 10.03
C SER A 216 12.75 -19.31 10.90
N ASP A 217 12.93 -19.21 12.22
CA ASP A 217 12.26 -20.08 13.20
C ASP A 217 10.71 -20.04 13.15
N PHE A 218 10.13 -19.06 12.45
CA PHE A 218 8.69 -18.87 12.28
C PHE A 218 8.18 -19.30 10.89
N GLY A 219 8.93 -18.99 9.84
CA GLY A 219 8.62 -19.34 8.44
C GLY A 219 9.05 -20.75 8.05
N GLY A 220 9.96 -21.36 8.82
CA GLY A 220 10.74 -22.52 8.40
C GLY A 220 11.98 -22.09 7.61
N TYR A 221 12.78 -23.09 7.21
CA TYR A 221 13.98 -22.90 6.39
C TYR A 221 13.86 -23.68 5.07
N PRO A 222 12.84 -23.40 4.22
CA PRO A 222 12.69 -24.10 2.96
C PRO A 222 13.90 -23.91 2.06
N THR A 223 14.30 -24.99 1.40
CA THR A 223 15.29 -24.95 0.32
C THR A 223 14.79 -24.11 -0.88
N LEU A 224 15.71 -23.69 -1.74
CA LEU A 224 15.39 -23.10 -3.04
C LEU A 224 14.66 -24.13 -3.93
N LYS A 225 14.96 -25.42 -3.79
CA LYS A 225 14.22 -26.50 -4.46
C LYS A 225 12.75 -26.55 -4.03
N GLU A 226 12.48 -26.54 -2.72
CA GLU A 226 11.10 -26.53 -2.19
C GLU A 226 10.37 -25.23 -2.52
N ARG A 227 11.08 -24.09 -2.50
CA ARG A 227 10.54 -22.82 -2.99
C ARG A 227 10.10 -22.94 -4.45
N ASP A 228 10.95 -23.45 -5.33
CA ASP A 228 10.64 -23.51 -6.76
C ASP A 228 9.56 -24.55 -7.08
N ASP A 229 9.53 -25.67 -6.35
CA ASP A 229 8.44 -26.64 -6.39
C ASP A 229 7.11 -26.07 -5.86
N SER A 230 7.16 -25.12 -4.91
CA SER A 230 5.96 -24.40 -4.43
C SER A 230 5.36 -23.42 -5.45
N TYR A 231 6.08 -23.10 -6.53
CA TYR A 231 5.56 -22.40 -7.70
C TYR A 231 5.04 -23.35 -8.79
N ASP A 232 5.20 -24.67 -8.65
CA ASP A 232 4.57 -25.66 -9.53
C ASP A 232 3.15 -25.97 -9.04
N ILE A 233 2.18 -25.19 -9.54
CA ILE A 233 0.81 -25.19 -9.02
C ILE A 233 0.10 -26.50 -9.37
N ARG A 234 -0.31 -27.24 -8.33
CA ARG A 234 -0.97 -28.56 -8.41
C ARG A 234 -2.36 -28.48 -7.75
N GLU A 235 -3.24 -29.47 -8.01
CA GLU A 235 -4.59 -29.46 -7.43
C GLU A 235 -4.61 -29.55 -5.89
N SER A 236 -3.64 -30.26 -5.32
CA SER A 236 -3.38 -30.30 -3.88
C SER A 236 -1.94 -29.92 -3.60
N MET A 237 -1.71 -29.02 -2.65
CA MET A 237 -0.37 -28.54 -2.26
C MET A 237 -0.23 -28.47 -0.73
N LYS A 238 1.02 -28.61 -0.27
CA LYS A 238 1.43 -28.41 1.12
C LYS A 238 2.65 -27.49 1.13
N VAL A 239 2.55 -26.31 1.77
CA VAL A 239 3.60 -25.26 1.66
C VAL A 239 3.94 -24.62 3.01
N HIS A 240 5.16 -24.09 3.14
CA HIS A 240 5.52 -23.14 4.20
C HIS A 240 4.65 -21.88 4.08
N CYS A 241 4.13 -21.37 5.20
CA CYS A 241 3.23 -20.21 5.21
C CYS A 241 3.19 -19.56 6.61
N GLY A 242 4.36 -19.36 7.21
CA GLY A 242 4.51 -19.01 8.63
C GLY A 242 3.94 -20.07 9.58
N PHE A 243 4.10 -19.87 10.89
CA PHE A 243 3.57 -20.77 11.93
C PHE A 243 3.96 -22.25 11.72
N VAL A 244 5.24 -22.53 11.42
CA VAL A 244 5.73 -23.92 11.24
C VAL A 244 5.85 -24.68 12.56
N LYS A 245 5.96 -23.97 13.69
CA LYS A 245 5.92 -24.50 15.06
C LYS A 245 4.59 -24.15 15.72
N GLY A 246 4.24 -24.90 16.77
CA GLY A 246 2.98 -24.76 17.51
C GLY A 246 1.78 -25.45 16.84
N ASN A 247 0.91 -26.06 17.64
CA ASN A 247 -0.19 -26.91 17.14
C ASN A 247 -1.30 -26.15 16.37
N LYS A 248 -1.40 -24.83 16.52
CA LYS A 248 -2.23 -23.96 15.68
C LYS A 248 -1.59 -22.57 15.53
N PRO A 249 -1.84 -21.84 14.41
CA PRO A 249 -1.39 -20.46 14.25
C PRO A 249 -1.74 -19.61 15.48
N GLY A 250 -0.77 -18.84 15.97
CA GLY A 250 -0.93 -18.02 17.17
C GLY A 250 -0.71 -18.73 18.52
N HIS A 251 -0.75 -20.07 18.63
CA HIS A 251 -0.45 -20.76 19.90
C HIS A 251 0.92 -21.47 19.85
N ARG A 252 1.88 -20.98 20.65
CA ARG A 252 3.27 -21.48 20.77
C ARG A 252 4.04 -21.51 19.44
N THR A 253 3.86 -20.47 18.63
CA THR A 253 4.38 -20.39 17.25
C THR A 253 5.56 -19.44 17.07
N GLY A 254 5.90 -18.65 18.09
CA GLY A 254 6.77 -17.47 17.92
C GLY A 254 6.01 -16.25 17.37
N PHE A 255 4.68 -16.25 17.44
CA PHE A 255 3.81 -15.08 17.28
C PHE A 255 2.60 -15.34 18.18
N ASN A 256 2.82 -15.29 19.50
CA ASN A 256 1.91 -15.91 20.46
C ASN A 256 0.74 -15.00 20.81
N ILE A 257 -0.49 -15.52 20.73
CA ILE A 257 -1.73 -14.82 21.05
C ILE A 257 -2.43 -15.57 22.20
N ASN A 258 -3.08 -14.82 23.10
CA ASN A 258 -3.82 -15.39 24.23
C ASN A 258 -4.99 -16.26 23.77
N ASP A 259 -5.22 -17.41 24.41
CA ASP A 259 -6.21 -18.40 23.95
C ASP A 259 -7.64 -17.85 23.85
N ASN A 260 -8.05 -16.97 24.77
CA ASN A 260 -9.35 -16.29 24.72
C ASN A 260 -9.50 -15.40 23.48
N ASP A 261 -8.40 -14.81 22.99
CA ASP A 261 -8.41 -14.00 21.77
C ASP A 261 -8.31 -14.89 20.51
N LEU A 262 -7.61 -16.03 20.56
CA LEU A 262 -7.65 -17.05 19.49
C LEU A 262 -9.05 -17.64 19.29
N LEU A 263 -9.75 -17.99 20.37
CA LEU A 263 -11.13 -18.52 20.30
C LEU A 263 -12.11 -17.54 19.64
N GLU A 264 -11.90 -16.23 19.81
CA GLU A 264 -12.75 -15.21 19.19
C GLU A 264 -12.29 -14.79 17.77
N MET A 265 -11.03 -15.05 17.43
CA MET A 265 -10.55 -14.99 16.04
C MET A 265 -11.09 -16.19 15.24
N GLU A 266 -11.15 -17.38 15.84
CA GLU A 266 -11.79 -18.58 15.27
C GLU A 266 -13.30 -18.41 15.08
N GLN A 267 -13.98 -17.66 15.94
CA GLN A 267 -15.40 -17.32 15.78
C GLN A 267 -15.68 -16.26 14.70
N CYS A 268 -14.66 -15.62 14.12
CA CYS A 268 -14.87 -14.62 13.08
C CYS A 268 -15.24 -15.25 11.73
N HIS A 269 -16.54 -15.23 11.42
CA HIS A 269 -17.09 -15.72 10.16
C HIS A 269 -17.35 -14.56 9.18
N GLY A 270 -17.31 -14.83 7.88
CA GLY A 270 -17.66 -13.84 6.86
C GLY A 270 -16.55 -12.84 6.55
N VAL A 271 -16.45 -11.73 7.29
CA VAL A 271 -15.53 -10.61 6.98
C VAL A 271 -14.69 -10.19 8.19
N VAL A 272 -13.38 -10.13 8.02
CA VAL A 272 -12.44 -9.53 8.99
C VAL A 272 -11.76 -8.27 8.44
N VAL A 273 -11.77 -7.19 9.22
CA VAL A 273 -10.94 -6.00 8.98
C VAL A 273 -9.80 -6.05 10.00
N ALA A 274 -8.55 -6.07 9.52
CA ALA A 274 -7.37 -6.24 10.36
C ALA A 274 -6.33 -5.15 10.11
N SER A 275 -5.68 -4.72 11.18
CA SER A 275 -4.58 -3.76 11.21
C SER A 275 -3.55 -4.19 12.26
N ALA A 276 -2.35 -3.61 12.23
CA ALA A 276 -1.37 -3.79 13.31
C ALA A 276 -0.56 -2.51 13.58
N ILE A 277 -0.11 -2.36 14.83
CA ILE A 277 0.84 -1.34 15.28
C ILE A 277 1.84 -2.02 16.20
N PHE A 278 3.13 -1.87 15.90
CA PHE A 278 4.25 -2.44 16.66
C PHE A 278 5.26 -1.31 16.95
N GLY A 279 5.99 -1.39 18.07
CA GLY A 279 6.93 -0.35 18.54
C GLY A 279 6.27 1.02 18.78
N ALA A 280 5.02 1.04 19.23
CA ALA A 280 4.18 2.21 19.47
C ALA A 280 4.14 3.26 18.33
N PHE A 281 4.44 2.85 17.09
CA PHE A 281 4.84 3.72 15.98
C PHE A 281 3.70 4.61 15.41
N ASP A 282 2.47 4.12 15.50
CA ASP A 282 1.26 4.77 14.99
C ASP A 282 0.22 4.96 16.11
N ILE A 283 -0.69 5.92 15.90
CA ILE A 283 -1.88 6.07 16.76
C ILE A 283 -3.02 5.27 16.13
N ILE A 284 -3.76 4.49 16.92
CA ILE A 284 -4.95 3.74 16.46
C ILE A 284 -5.96 4.69 15.80
N GLN A 285 -6.18 4.52 14.50
CA GLN A 285 -7.19 5.24 13.75
C GLN A 285 -8.55 4.54 13.85
N GLN A 286 -9.61 5.29 14.13
CA GLN A 286 -10.97 4.75 14.22
C GLN A 286 -11.67 4.80 12.86
N PRO A 287 -12.14 3.66 12.32
CA PRO A 287 -12.98 3.61 11.13
C PRO A 287 -14.19 4.54 11.20
N LYS A 288 -14.43 5.28 10.12
CA LYS A 288 -15.56 6.20 9.94
C LYS A 288 -16.50 5.68 8.86
N ASN A 289 -17.74 6.15 8.91
CA ASN A 289 -18.81 5.80 7.96
C ASN A 289 -19.15 4.30 7.92
N ILE A 290 -18.83 3.55 8.98
CA ILE A 290 -19.21 2.14 9.15
C ILE A 290 -20.66 2.06 9.60
N SER A 291 -21.48 1.28 8.88
CA SER A 291 -22.89 1.06 9.18
C SER A 291 -23.12 0.28 10.48
N GLU A 292 -24.32 0.37 11.06
CA GLU A 292 -24.71 -0.44 12.22
C GLU A 292 -24.82 -1.94 11.89
N TYR A 293 -25.00 -2.30 10.62
CA TYR A 293 -24.92 -3.68 10.15
C TYR A 293 -23.46 -4.16 10.21
N SER A 294 -22.54 -3.44 9.56
CA SER A 294 -21.11 -3.80 9.54
C SER A 294 -20.46 -3.81 10.92
N LYS A 295 -20.88 -2.93 11.85
CA LYS A 295 -20.42 -2.98 13.26
C LYS A 295 -20.83 -4.25 14.01
N ARG A 296 -21.80 -5.01 13.50
CA ARG A 296 -22.32 -6.27 14.10
C ARG A 296 -21.82 -7.50 13.35
N THR A 297 -21.63 -7.43 12.04
CA THR A 297 -21.28 -8.58 11.19
C THR A 297 -19.81 -8.66 10.79
N ILE A 298 -19.03 -7.60 10.99
CA ILE A 298 -17.61 -7.54 10.61
C ILE A 298 -16.75 -7.49 11.85
N CYS A 299 -15.74 -8.37 11.92
CA CYS A 299 -14.80 -8.40 13.02
C CYS A 299 -13.68 -7.38 12.78
N PHE A 300 -13.48 -6.44 13.71
CA PHE A 300 -12.43 -5.43 13.64
C PHE A 300 -11.30 -5.77 14.62
N TYR A 301 -10.13 -6.13 14.09
CA TYR A 301 -8.97 -6.60 14.86
C TYR A 301 -7.74 -5.70 14.69
N MET A 302 -7.13 -5.29 15.81
CA MET A 302 -5.87 -4.55 15.86
C MET A 302 -4.83 -5.37 16.61
N PHE A 303 -3.80 -5.85 15.89
CA PHE A 303 -2.67 -6.55 16.48
C PHE A 303 -1.67 -5.56 17.06
N VAL A 304 -1.24 -5.77 18.29
CA VAL A 304 -0.27 -4.93 19.01
C VAL A 304 0.79 -5.77 19.70
N ASP A 305 1.96 -5.20 19.93
CA ASP A 305 2.98 -5.79 20.81
C ASP A 305 2.86 -5.23 22.24
N GLU A 306 3.65 -5.79 23.15
CA GLU A 306 3.62 -5.44 24.58
C GLU A 306 4.02 -3.97 24.83
N GLU A 307 4.91 -3.41 24.01
CA GLU A 307 5.28 -1.98 24.03
C GLU A 307 4.10 -1.08 23.63
N THR A 308 3.43 -1.41 22.52
CA THR A 308 2.25 -0.68 22.05
C THR A 308 1.08 -0.85 23.02
N GLU A 309 0.90 -2.05 23.62
CA GLU A 309 -0.12 -2.27 24.64
C GLU A 309 0.13 -1.41 25.89
N ALA A 310 1.38 -1.25 26.33
CA ALA A 310 1.73 -0.36 27.44
C ALA A 310 1.41 1.12 27.13
N ASP A 311 1.75 1.61 25.93
CA ASP A 311 1.40 2.97 25.50
C ASP A 311 -0.13 3.18 25.40
N LEU A 312 -0.89 2.14 25.03
CA LEU A 312 -2.35 2.18 24.99
C LEU A 312 -2.98 2.10 26.38
N LYS A 313 -2.46 1.28 27.30
CA LYS A 313 -2.94 1.16 28.70
C LYS A 313 -2.85 2.47 29.47
N ALA A 314 -1.84 3.30 29.19
CA ALA A 314 -1.74 4.66 29.71
C ALA A 314 -2.88 5.62 29.27
N LYS A 315 -3.75 5.18 28.34
CA LYS A 315 -4.84 5.99 27.74
C LYS A 315 -6.21 5.28 27.77
N HIS A 316 -6.23 3.95 27.85
CA HIS A 316 -7.41 3.11 27.69
C HIS A 316 -7.35 1.83 28.56
N GLU A 317 -8.36 1.62 29.40
CA GLU A 317 -8.44 0.45 30.32
C GLU A 317 -9.07 -0.80 29.67
N SER A 318 -9.52 -0.72 28.42
CA SER A 318 -10.37 -1.72 27.75
C SER A 318 -9.61 -2.49 26.66
N LYS A 319 -9.81 -3.83 26.59
CA LYS A 319 -9.41 -4.68 25.45
C LYS A 319 -10.08 -4.30 24.11
N LYS A 320 -11.04 -3.37 24.11
CA LYS A 320 -11.69 -2.82 22.92
C LYS A 320 -11.58 -1.31 22.88
N ILE A 321 -10.97 -0.77 21.82
CA ILE A 321 -10.78 0.66 21.59
C ILE A 321 -11.62 1.06 20.37
N GLY A 322 -12.80 1.65 20.64
CA GLY A 322 -13.79 1.97 19.61
C GLY A 322 -14.39 0.71 18.98
N VAL A 323 -14.21 0.50 17.67
CA VAL A 323 -14.62 -0.75 17.02
C VAL A 323 -13.59 -1.88 17.18
N TRP A 324 -12.30 -1.54 17.29
CA TRP A 324 -11.20 -2.52 17.30
C TRP A 324 -11.16 -3.33 18.60
N ARG A 325 -11.18 -4.66 18.48
CA ARG A 325 -10.63 -5.56 19.50
C ARG A 325 -9.10 -5.51 19.40
N ILE A 326 -8.45 -5.31 20.54
CA ILE A 326 -7.00 -5.29 20.66
C ILE A 326 -6.51 -6.72 20.93
N VAL A 327 -5.58 -7.20 20.11
CA VAL A 327 -4.95 -8.52 20.26
C VAL A 327 -3.46 -8.31 20.49
N VAL A 328 -3.02 -8.60 21.71
CA VAL A 328 -1.61 -8.53 22.09
C VAL A 328 -0.88 -9.76 21.57
N VAL A 329 0.29 -9.53 20.99
CA VAL A 329 1.17 -10.56 20.44
C VAL A 329 2.46 -10.60 21.26
N HIS A 330 2.74 -11.78 21.81
CA HIS A 330 3.87 -12.07 22.67
C HIS A 330 4.93 -12.90 21.91
N ASN A 331 6.18 -12.87 22.37
CA ASN A 331 7.29 -13.65 21.80
C ASN A 331 7.45 -13.49 20.27
N LEU A 332 7.53 -12.24 19.79
CA LEU A 332 7.61 -11.91 18.36
C LEU A 332 8.79 -12.62 17.65
N PRO A 333 8.64 -13.02 16.38
CA PRO A 333 9.64 -13.87 15.71
C PRO A 333 10.80 -13.09 15.10
N TYR A 334 10.67 -11.77 14.96
CA TYR A 334 11.68 -10.90 14.37
C TYR A 334 11.95 -9.68 15.25
N SER A 335 13.18 -9.18 15.24
CA SER A 335 13.53 -7.88 15.84
C SER A 335 13.01 -6.69 15.03
N ASP A 336 12.78 -6.85 13.71
CA ASP A 336 12.16 -5.83 12.88
C ASP A 336 10.63 -5.83 13.06
N GLY A 337 10.10 -4.86 13.79
CA GLY A 337 8.65 -4.62 13.94
C GLY A 337 7.92 -4.46 12.59
N ARG A 338 8.60 -3.99 11.53
CA ARG A 338 8.04 -3.93 10.18
C ARG A 338 7.89 -5.32 9.55
N ARG A 339 8.78 -6.26 9.88
CA ARG A 339 8.71 -7.68 9.48
C ARG A 339 7.63 -8.42 10.28
N ASN A 340 7.54 -8.17 11.60
CA ASN A 340 6.41 -8.64 12.42
C ASN A 340 5.07 -8.19 11.84
N GLY A 341 4.97 -6.93 11.40
CA GLY A 341 3.81 -6.36 10.70
C GLY A 341 3.40 -7.05 9.39
N LYS A 342 4.20 -8.00 8.86
CA LYS A 342 3.85 -8.78 7.66
C LYS A 342 2.99 -9.99 7.98
N ILE A 343 3.06 -10.51 9.21
CA ILE A 343 2.29 -11.68 9.66
C ILE A 343 0.77 -11.38 9.65
N PRO A 344 0.24 -10.39 10.40
CA PRO A 344 -1.19 -10.07 10.38
C PRO A 344 -1.65 -9.38 9.08
N LYS A 345 -0.72 -9.05 8.18
CA LYS A 345 -0.99 -8.48 6.86
C LYS A 345 -1.23 -9.54 5.80
N LEU A 346 -0.32 -10.50 5.66
CA LEU A 346 -0.33 -11.50 4.59
C LEU A 346 -1.04 -12.79 5.04
N LEU A 347 -0.73 -13.26 6.25
CA LEU A 347 -1.15 -14.56 6.77
C LEU A 347 -2.54 -14.55 7.44
N GLN A 348 -3.42 -13.63 7.04
CA GLN A 348 -4.77 -13.49 7.61
C GLN A 348 -5.64 -14.76 7.47
N HIS A 349 -5.35 -15.64 6.51
CA HIS A 349 -6.05 -16.92 6.34
C HIS A 349 -5.52 -18.02 7.30
N ARG A 350 -4.33 -17.82 7.89
CA ARG A 350 -3.78 -18.66 8.97
C ARG A 350 -4.35 -18.21 10.32
N LEU A 351 -4.50 -16.89 10.51
CA LEU A 351 -5.00 -16.26 11.74
C LEU A 351 -6.54 -16.28 11.90
N PHE A 352 -7.29 -16.23 10.79
CA PHE A 352 -8.75 -16.22 10.77
C PHE A 352 -9.28 -17.33 9.83
N PRO A 353 -9.15 -18.62 10.20
CA PRO A 353 -9.43 -19.74 9.30
C PRO A 353 -10.90 -19.82 8.83
N ASN A 354 -11.83 -19.25 9.59
CA ASN A 354 -13.27 -19.22 9.27
C ASN A 354 -13.73 -17.90 8.62
N ALA A 355 -12.85 -16.92 8.46
CA ALA A 355 -13.16 -15.69 7.75
C ALA A 355 -13.03 -15.91 6.24
N ARG A 356 -14.07 -15.54 5.47
CA ARG A 356 -14.08 -15.73 4.02
C ARG A 356 -13.47 -14.57 3.26
N PHE A 357 -13.64 -13.35 3.75
CA PHE A 357 -13.07 -12.14 3.18
C PHE A 357 -12.24 -11.40 4.22
N SER A 358 -11.18 -10.72 3.79
CA SER A 358 -10.46 -9.78 4.65
C SER A 358 -10.05 -8.48 3.97
N LEU A 359 -9.91 -7.47 4.82
CA LEU A 359 -9.42 -6.15 4.49
C LEU A 359 -8.26 -5.81 5.43
N TRP A 360 -7.02 -5.83 4.93
CA TRP A 360 -5.86 -5.27 5.62
C TRP A 360 -5.88 -3.75 5.51
N ILE A 361 -5.67 -3.07 6.63
CA ILE A 361 -5.44 -1.63 6.72
C ILE A 361 -4.13 -1.41 7.49
N ASP A 362 -3.20 -0.67 6.90
CA ASP A 362 -1.93 -0.28 7.53
C ASP A 362 -2.17 0.77 8.64
N GLY A 363 -1.55 0.64 9.81
CA GLY A 363 -1.93 1.34 11.06
C GLY A 363 -2.09 2.87 10.97
N LYS A 364 -1.29 3.53 10.13
CA LYS A 364 -1.36 4.98 9.83
C LYS A 364 -2.60 5.42 9.04
N LEU A 365 -3.49 4.51 8.64
CA LEU A 365 -4.64 4.78 7.76
C LEU A 365 -5.96 4.77 8.54
N GLU A 366 -6.74 5.83 8.37
CA GLU A 366 -8.14 5.89 8.78
C GLU A 366 -9.04 5.38 7.66
N LEU A 367 -9.77 4.28 7.91
CA LEU A 367 -10.82 3.77 7.01
C LEU A 367 -12.03 4.72 7.03
N VAL A 368 -12.54 5.11 5.85
CA VAL A 368 -13.62 6.11 5.71
C VAL A 368 -14.79 5.69 4.79
N ALA A 369 -14.86 4.42 4.39
CA ALA A 369 -16.02 3.83 3.72
C ALA A 369 -16.33 2.45 4.31
N ASP A 370 -17.55 1.95 4.13
CA ASP A 370 -17.98 0.68 4.71
C ASP A 370 -17.29 -0.51 4.01
N PRO A 371 -16.74 -1.51 4.74
CA PRO A 371 -16.04 -2.63 4.13
C PRO A 371 -16.87 -3.42 3.10
N TYR A 372 -18.20 -3.51 3.24
CA TYR A 372 -19.02 -4.18 2.22
C TYR A 372 -19.01 -3.44 0.88
N GLN A 373 -19.02 -2.10 0.90
CA GLN A 373 -18.88 -1.29 -0.32
C GLN A 373 -17.50 -1.48 -0.99
N ILE A 374 -16.46 -1.68 -0.18
CA ILE A 374 -15.09 -1.92 -0.66
C ILE A 374 -14.97 -3.32 -1.27
N LEU A 375 -15.48 -4.36 -0.59
CA LEU A 375 -15.51 -5.73 -1.10
C LEU A 375 -16.32 -5.84 -2.39
N GLU A 376 -17.51 -5.23 -2.42
CA GLU A 376 -18.37 -5.15 -3.59
C GLU A 376 -17.63 -4.50 -4.78
N ARG A 377 -17.09 -3.30 -4.58
CA ARG A 377 -16.49 -2.50 -5.66
C ARG A 377 -15.15 -3.05 -6.17
N PHE A 378 -14.36 -3.73 -5.34
CA PHE A 378 -12.99 -4.15 -5.70
C PHE A 378 -12.77 -5.66 -5.79
N LEU A 379 -13.65 -6.51 -5.23
CA LEU A 379 -13.64 -7.95 -5.47
C LEU A 379 -14.85 -8.37 -6.32
N TRP A 380 -16.07 -8.22 -5.80
CA TRP A 380 -17.25 -8.93 -6.32
C TRP A 380 -17.67 -8.42 -7.70
N ARG A 381 -17.81 -7.10 -7.88
CA ARG A 381 -18.10 -6.45 -9.18
C ARG A 381 -16.92 -6.50 -10.17
N LYS A 382 -15.80 -7.11 -9.76
CA LYS A 382 -14.62 -7.35 -10.60
C LYS A 382 -14.32 -8.85 -10.80
N ASN A 383 -15.16 -9.72 -10.26
CA ASN A 383 -14.97 -11.18 -10.23
C ASN A 383 -13.54 -11.60 -9.88
N ALA A 384 -12.97 -10.94 -8.85
CA ALA A 384 -11.57 -11.10 -8.45
C ALA A 384 -11.50 -11.54 -6.98
N THR A 385 -10.55 -12.43 -6.67
CA THR A 385 -10.32 -12.94 -5.30
C THR A 385 -9.23 -12.20 -4.54
N PHE A 386 -8.51 -11.29 -5.20
CA PHE A 386 -7.50 -10.43 -4.60
C PHE A 386 -7.47 -9.08 -5.33
N ALA A 387 -7.47 -7.99 -4.57
CA ALA A 387 -7.38 -6.63 -5.09
C ALA A 387 -6.43 -5.76 -4.25
N ILE A 388 -5.63 -4.97 -4.95
CA ILE A 388 -4.58 -4.12 -4.37
C ILE A 388 -4.33 -2.93 -5.31
N SER A 389 -4.09 -1.74 -4.78
CA SER A 389 -3.76 -0.60 -5.65
C SER A 389 -2.29 -0.62 -6.08
N ARG A 390 -2.00 -0.14 -7.29
CA ARG A 390 -0.62 0.16 -7.71
C ARG A 390 -0.01 1.33 -6.94
N HIS A 391 1.32 1.39 -6.82
CA HIS A 391 2.02 2.52 -6.21
C HIS A 391 1.80 3.82 -7.00
N TYR A 392 1.61 4.93 -6.29
CA TYR A 392 1.27 6.26 -6.82
C TYR A 392 2.35 6.99 -7.65
N LYS A 393 3.49 6.35 -7.95
CA LYS A 393 4.65 7.01 -8.60
C LYS A 393 5.57 6.04 -9.32
N ARG A 394 6.03 5.00 -8.61
CA ARG A 394 6.91 3.96 -9.14
C ARG A 394 6.03 2.82 -9.62
N PHE A 395 6.37 2.26 -10.78
CA PHE A 395 5.62 1.13 -11.38
C PHE A 395 6.52 -0.06 -11.69
N ASP A 396 7.82 0.08 -11.47
CA ASP A 396 8.87 -0.89 -11.75
C ASP A 396 9.60 -1.26 -10.44
N VAL A 397 10.00 -2.52 -10.29
CA VAL A 397 10.61 -3.02 -9.04
C VAL A 397 12.06 -2.57 -8.86
N PHE A 398 12.80 -2.29 -9.92
CA PHE A 398 14.14 -1.71 -9.83
C PHE A 398 14.06 -0.23 -9.41
N ASP A 399 13.09 0.53 -9.95
CA ASP A 399 12.73 1.86 -9.45
C ASP A 399 12.39 1.84 -7.94
N GLU A 400 11.63 0.85 -7.48
CA GLU A 400 11.29 0.68 -6.05
C GLU A 400 12.54 0.32 -5.24
N ALA A 401 13.39 -0.59 -5.71
CA ALA A 401 14.62 -0.99 -5.03
C ALA A 401 15.57 0.21 -4.83
N GLU A 402 15.86 0.98 -5.88
CA GLU A 402 16.66 2.20 -5.78
C GLU A 402 16.00 3.23 -4.85
N ALA A 403 14.67 3.37 -4.88
CA ALA A 403 13.93 4.23 -3.95
C ALA A 403 13.76 3.65 -2.51
N ASN A 404 14.26 2.44 -2.24
CA ASN A 404 14.47 1.93 -0.89
C ASN A 404 15.92 2.15 -0.44
N LYS A 405 16.92 1.90 -1.30
CA LYS A 405 18.34 2.19 -1.02
C LYS A 405 18.60 3.68 -0.79
N ALA A 406 18.14 4.54 -1.70
CA ALA A 406 18.21 6.00 -1.58
C ALA A 406 17.35 6.58 -0.45
N ALA A 407 16.51 5.75 0.18
CA ALA A 407 15.70 6.11 1.35
C ALA A 407 16.16 5.39 2.63
N SER A 408 17.35 4.77 2.64
CA SER A 408 17.94 4.01 3.77
C SER A 408 16.95 3.06 4.46
N LYS A 409 16.01 2.51 3.69
CA LYS A 409 14.85 1.77 4.22
C LYS A 409 15.19 0.33 4.61
N TYR A 410 16.27 -0.22 4.06
CA TYR A 410 16.85 -1.50 4.44
C TYR A 410 18.34 -1.41 4.13
N ASP A 411 19.13 -2.39 4.55
CA ASP A 411 20.51 -2.50 4.05
C ASP A 411 20.52 -2.62 2.51
N ASN A 412 21.45 -1.90 1.88
CA ASN A 412 21.53 -1.80 0.44
C ASN A 412 21.98 -3.12 -0.19
N ALA A 413 22.99 -3.78 0.40
CA ALA A 413 23.48 -5.06 -0.13
C ALA A 413 22.40 -6.15 -0.06
N SER A 414 21.58 -6.16 0.99
CA SER A 414 20.42 -7.05 1.15
C SER A 414 19.33 -6.79 0.09
N ILE A 415 19.11 -5.53 -0.30
CA ILE A 415 18.21 -5.18 -1.42
C ILE A 415 18.81 -5.67 -2.74
N ASP A 416 20.10 -5.42 -2.97
CA ASP A 416 20.78 -5.80 -4.21
C ASP A 416 20.84 -7.33 -4.40
N ILE A 417 21.07 -8.10 -3.33
CA ILE A 417 20.97 -9.57 -3.32
C ILE A 417 19.57 -10.04 -3.74
N GLN A 418 18.50 -9.46 -3.16
CA GLN A 418 17.12 -9.82 -3.51
C GLN A 418 16.80 -9.50 -4.98
N VAL A 419 17.21 -8.32 -5.44
CA VAL A 419 16.97 -7.83 -6.79
C VAL A 419 17.73 -8.64 -7.84
N ASP A 420 19.02 -8.94 -7.60
CA ASP A 420 19.85 -9.71 -8.51
C ASP A 420 19.48 -11.20 -8.51
N PHE A 421 18.91 -11.72 -7.42
CA PHE A 421 18.27 -13.03 -7.42
C PHE A 421 17.08 -13.04 -8.39
N TYR A 422 16.13 -12.10 -8.27
CA TYR A 422 14.98 -12.04 -9.18
C TYR A 422 15.36 -11.76 -10.65
N LYS A 423 16.40 -10.96 -10.93
CA LYS A 423 16.94 -10.80 -12.30
C LYS A 423 17.39 -12.13 -12.90
N LYS A 424 18.09 -12.97 -12.12
CA LYS A 424 18.54 -14.31 -12.55
C LYS A 424 17.37 -15.27 -12.79
N GLU A 425 16.25 -15.08 -12.08
CA GLU A 425 14.98 -15.77 -12.35
C GLU A 425 14.19 -15.21 -13.53
N GLY A 426 14.70 -14.20 -14.25
CA GLY A 426 14.04 -13.61 -15.42
C GLY A 426 13.11 -12.43 -15.13
N LEU A 427 13.16 -11.81 -13.95
CA LEU A 427 12.43 -10.56 -13.69
C LEU A 427 12.98 -9.45 -14.60
N THR A 428 12.15 -9.01 -15.54
CA THR A 428 12.41 -7.91 -16.48
C THR A 428 11.71 -6.62 -16.02
N PRO A 429 12.16 -5.43 -16.48
CA PRO A 429 11.52 -4.16 -16.17
C PRO A 429 10.03 -4.12 -16.55
N TYR A 430 9.25 -3.36 -15.78
CA TYR A 430 7.82 -3.22 -16.03
C TYR A 430 7.58 -2.58 -17.41
N SER A 431 6.71 -3.20 -18.20
CA SER A 431 6.30 -2.70 -19.51
C SER A 431 4.81 -2.96 -19.76
N LYS A 432 4.24 -2.32 -20.78
CA LYS A 432 2.84 -2.52 -21.19
C LYS A 432 2.53 -3.95 -21.65
N ALA A 433 3.53 -4.81 -21.85
CA ALA A 433 3.31 -6.23 -22.13
C ALA A 433 2.68 -6.98 -20.92
N LYS A 434 2.80 -6.46 -19.69
CA LYS A 434 2.18 -7.03 -18.49
C LYS A 434 0.69 -6.65 -18.30
N LEU A 435 0.08 -5.94 -19.26
CA LEU A 435 -1.35 -5.61 -19.19
C LEU A 435 -2.22 -6.89 -19.15
N PRO A 436 -3.32 -6.93 -18.39
CA PRO A 436 -4.02 -5.80 -17.75
C PRO A 436 -3.40 -5.29 -16.44
N ILE A 437 -2.32 -5.88 -15.93
CA ILE A 437 -1.63 -5.39 -14.74
C ILE A 437 -0.84 -4.11 -15.07
N THR A 438 -1.02 -3.07 -14.26
CA THR A 438 -0.57 -1.70 -14.57
C THR A 438 0.62 -1.19 -13.73
N SER A 439 1.29 -2.13 -13.04
CA SER A 439 2.45 -1.90 -12.18
C SER A 439 3.05 -3.23 -11.70
N ASP A 440 4.35 -3.29 -11.51
CA ASP A 440 5.01 -4.34 -10.70
C ASP A 440 5.05 -3.99 -9.22
N VAL A 441 4.88 -2.71 -8.88
CA VAL A 441 4.92 -2.19 -7.50
C VAL A 441 3.51 -1.94 -6.95
N PRO A 442 3.10 -2.61 -5.86
CA PRO A 442 1.84 -2.33 -5.17
C PRO A 442 1.99 -1.21 -4.13
N GLU A 443 0.92 -0.47 -3.88
CA GLU A 443 0.72 0.33 -2.65
C GLU A 443 0.05 -0.56 -1.60
N GLY A 444 0.81 -1.51 -1.07
CA GLY A 444 0.28 -2.56 -0.19
C GLY A 444 -0.15 -2.12 1.21
N CYS A 445 -0.39 -0.82 1.46
CA CYS A 445 -0.96 -0.36 2.72
C CYS A 445 -2.48 -0.63 2.83
N VAL A 446 -3.11 -1.13 1.76
CA VAL A 446 -4.39 -1.84 1.81
C VAL A 446 -4.27 -3.14 1.02
N ILE A 447 -4.87 -4.23 1.51
CA ILE A 447 -5.10 -5.47 0.74
C ILE A 447 -6.56 -5.88 0.94
N ILE A 448 -7.24 -6.26 -0.15
CA ILE A 448 -8.62 -6.74 -0.15
C ILE A 448 -8.59 -8.17 -0.71
N ARG A 449 -9.09 -9.18 0.01
CA ARG A 449 -8.96 -10.59 -0.39
C ARG A 449 -10.19 -11.44 -0.05
N GLU A 450 -10.56 -12.35 -0.94
CA GLU A 450 -11.36 -13.54 -0.61
C GLU A 450 -10.40 -14.72 -0.37
N HIS A 451 -10.59 -15.47 0.71
CA HIS A 451 -9.71 -16.54 1.15
C HIS A 451 -10.07 -17.85 0.42
N VAL A 452 -9.58 -17.98 -0.81
CA VAL A 452 -9.66 -19.20 -1.63
C VAL A 452 -8.25 -19.79 -1.79
N PRO A 453 -8.08 -21.07 -2.16
CA PRO A 453 -6.77 -21.71 -2.20
C PRO A 453 -5.69 -20.93 -2.98
N ILE A 454 -5.99 -20.43 -4.19
CA ILE A 454 -5.02 -19.67 -5.01
C ILE A 454 -4.59 -18.34 -4.39
N SER A 455 -5.50 -17.59 -3.76
CA SER A 455 -5.21 -16.28 -3.17
C SER A 455 -4.54 -16.41 -1.80
N ASN A 456 -4.82 -17.50 -1.08
CA ASN A 456 -4.10 -17.89 0.13
C ASN A 456 -2.65 -18.27 -0.23
N LEU A 457 -2.45 -19.16 -1.22
CA LEU A 457 -1.12 -19.54 -1.70
C LEU A 457 -0.30 -18.31 -2.16
N PHE A 458 -0.88 -17.42 -2.96
CA PHE A 458 -0.22 -16.17 -3.36
C PHE A 458 0.33 -15.39 -2.15
N THR A 459 -0.45 -15.27 -1.08
CA THR A 459 0.02 -14.60 0.15
C THR A 459 0.96 -15.43 1.03
N CYS A 460 0.93 -16.77 0.96
CA CYS A 460 1.96 -17.61 1.56
C CYS A 460 3.31 -17.37 0.88
N LEU A 461 3.37 -17.51 -0.45
CA LEU A 461 4.59 -17.34 -1.21
C LEU A 461 5.12 -15.89 -1.10
N TRP A 462 4.25 -14.88 -1.12
CA TRP A 462 4.64 -13.49 -0.89
C TRP A 462 5.17 -13.24 0.53
N PHE A 463 4.66 -13.95 1.55
CA PHE A 463 5.27 -13.92 2.89
C PHE A 463 6.63 -14.62 2.91
N ASN A 464 6.76 -15.78 2.27
CA ASN A 464 8.02 -16.55 2.23
C ASN A 464 9.16 -15.78 1.54
N GLU A 465 8.87 -15.03 0.47
CA GLU A 465 9.84 -14.12 -0.16
C GLU A 465 10.26 -12.97 0.78
N VAL A 466 9.32 -12.45 1.56
CA VAL A 466 9.55 -11.38 2.55
C VAL A 466 10.35 -11.87 3.75
N ASP A 467 10.21 -13.16 4.11
CA ASP A 467 10.99 -13.79 5.16
C ASP A 467 12.40 -14.19 4.69
N ARG A 468 12.53 -14.77 3.49
CA ARG A 468 13.83 -15.15 2.93
C ARG A 468 14.74 -13.92 2.69
N PHE A 469 14.17 -12.82 2.19
CA PHE A 469 14.91 -11.62 1.82
C PHE A 469 14.66 -10.45 2.78
N THR A 470 13.96 -9.40 2.34
CA THR A 470 13.81 -8.13 3.07
C THR A 470 12.35 -7.85 3.46
N SER A 471 12.12 -7.04 4.51
CA SER A 471 10.77 -6.58 4.91
C SER A 471 10.14 -5.54 3.96
N ARG A 472 10.66 -5.48 2.71
CA ARG A 472 10.22 -4.63 1.60
C ARG A 472 9.42 -5.46 0.59
N ASP A 473 8.27 -5.91 1.08
CA ASP A 473 7.18 -6.59 0.35
C ASP A 473 6.81 -6.00 -1.02
N GLN A 474 7.08 -4.73 -1.27
CA GLN A 474 6.86 -4.10 -2.58
C GLN A 474 7.83 -4.59 -3.68
N ILE A 475 8.97 -5.18 -3.30
CA ILE A 475 10.02 -5.70 -4.21
C ILE A 475 9.70 -7.15 -4.64
N SER A 476 9.22 -8.00 -3.74
CA SER A 476 8.92 -9.41 -4.02
C SER A 476 7.59 -9.66 -4.74
N PHE A 477 6.67 -8.70 -4.69
CA PHE A 477 5.29 -8.87 -5.14
C PHE A 477 5.15 -9.34 -6.61
N SER A 478 5.89 -8.73 -7.54
CA SER A 478 5.81 -9.07 -8.97
C SER A 478 6.36 -10.46 -9.26
N THR A 479 7.45 -10.88 -8.62
CA THR A 479 8.03 -12.22 -8.76
C THR A 479 7.01 -13.31 -8.43
N VAL A 480 6.31 -13.17 -7.29
CA VAL A 480 5.27 -14.13 -6.87
C VAL A 480 4.09 -14.12 -7.83
N ARG A 481 3.61 -12.92 -8.19
CA ARG A 481 2.48 -12.74 -9.10
C ARG A 481 2.75 -13.37 -10.47
N ASP A 482 3.92 -13.08 -11.05
CA ASP A 482 4.26 -13.50 -12.41
C ASP A 482 4.54 -15.01 -12.47
N LYS A 483 5.16 -15.60 -11.44
CA LYS A 483 5.31 -17.07 -11.35
C LYS A 483 3.97 -17.80 -11.23
N ILE A 484 3.01 -17.30 -10.43
CA ILE A 484 1.66 -17.91 -10.34
C ILE A 484 0.86 -17.70 -11.64
N ALA A 485 0.95 -16.52 -12.26
CA ALA A 485 0.27 -16.21 -13.53
C ALA A 485 0.86 -16.93 -14.75
N ALA A 486 2.13 -17.37 -14.69
CA ALA A 486 2.73 -18.25 -15.70
C ALA A 486 2.23 -19.71 -15.60
N LYS A 487 1.69 -20.11 -14.44
CA LYS A 487 1.23 -21.47 -14.14
C LYS A 487 -0.30 -21.62 -14.05
N THR A 488 -1.03 -20.51 -13.96
CA THR A 488 -2.49 -20.47 -13.85
C THR A 488 -3.05 -19.25 -14.59
N ASN A 489 -4.31 -19.31 -15.02
CA ASN A 489 -5.03 -18.13 -15.53
C ASN A 489 -5.51 -17.18 -14.41
N TRP A 490 -4.95 -17.26 -13.20
CA TRP A 490 -5.31 -16.38 -12.09
C TRP A 490 -4.70 -14.99 -12.28
N THR A 491 -5.46 -13.95 -11.91
CA THR A 491 -4.96 -12.59 -11.93
C THR A 491 -5.60 -11.76 -10.80
N ILE A 492 -5.02 -10.60 -10.54
CA ILE A 492 -5.39 -9.69 -9.45
C ILE A 492 -6.08 -8.45 -9.99
N ASN A 493 -7.07 -7.92 -9.26
CA ASN A 493 -7.62 -6.62 -9.59
C ASN A 493 -6.67 -5.50 -9.11
N MET A 494 -5.77 -5.06 -9.99
CA MET A 494 -4.86 -3.95 -9.71
C MET A 494 -5.52 -2.60 -9.99
N PHE A 495 -6.01 -1.95 -8.94
CA PHE A 495 -6.73 -0.66 -9.04
C PHE A 495 -5.82 0.56 -8.82
N LEU A 496 -6.35 1.77 -8.96
CA LEU A 496 -5.57 3.00 -8.85
C LEU A 496 -5.39 3.45 -7.39
N ASP A 497 -4.22 4.02 -7.05
CA ASP A 497 -4.01 4.65 -5.74
C ASP A 497 -5.00 5.80 -5.44
N CYS A 498 -5.52 6.48 -6.48
CA CYS A 498 -6.57 7.48 -6.29
C CYS A 498 -7.91 6.86 -5.83
N GLU A 499 -8.20 5.62 -6.23
CA GLU A 499 -9.36 4.88 -5.74
C GLU A 499 -9.11 4.39 -4.31
N ARG A 500 -7.88 3.95 -3.97
CA ARG A 500 -7.50 3.64 -2.58
C ARG A 500 -7.71 4.84 -1.66
N ARG A 501 -7.20 6.01 -2.05
CA ARG A 501 -7.33 7.26 -1.26
C ARG A 501 -8.78 7.76 -1.11
N ASN A 502 -9.73 7.20 -1.86
CA ASN A 502 -11.15 7.50 -1.69
C ASN A 502 -11.68 6.91 -0.37
N PHE A 503 -11.28 5.67 -0.02
CA PHE A 503 -11.79 4.95 1.15
C PHE A 503 -10.80 4.85 2.33
N VAL A 504 -9.53 5.24 2.18
CA VAL A 504 -8.59 5.41 3.30
C VAL A 504 -7.88 6.77 3.29
N VAL A 505 -7.84 7.41 4.46
CA VAL A 505 -7.15 8.68 4.72
C VAL A 505 -5.86 8.41 5.50
N GLN A 506 -4.72 8.75 4.91
CA GLN A 506 -3.42 8.65 5.58
C GLN A 506 -3.23 9.73 6.64
N LYS A 507 -2.71 9.33 7.80
CA LYS A 507 -2.29 10.20 8.91
C LYS A 507 -0.77 10.28 8.98
N TYR A 508 -0.29 11.08 9.93
CA TYR A 508 1.11 11.12 10.33
C TYR A 508 1.38 10.07 11.42
N HIS A 509 2.60 9.54 11.42
CA HIS A 509 3.13 8.68 12.49
C HIS A 509 3.23 9.46 13.81
N LYS A 510 3.28 8.74 14.93
CA LYS A 510 3.25 9.32 16.28
C LYS A 510 4.37 10.35 16.49
N GLU A 511 5.60 9.97 16.13
CA GLU A 511 6.81 10.84 16.18
C GLU A 511 6.60 12.22 15.50
N VAL A 512 5.88 12.24 14.37
CA VAL A 512 5.66 13.45 13.57
C VAL A 512 4.59 14.33 14.22
N LEU A 513 3.57 13.73 14.84
CA LEU A 513 2.55 14.45 15.59
C LEU A 513 3.15 15.08 16.86
N ASP A 514 3.99 14.34 17.58
CA ASP A 514 4.67 14.82 18.79
C ASP A 514 5.65 15.97 18.45
N TYR A 515 6.42 15.85 17.37
CA TYR A 515 7.27 16.94 16.87
C TYR A 515 6.45 18.19 16.49
N LEU A 516 5.34 18.02 15.75
CA LEU A 516 4.47 19.14 15.37
C LEU A 516 3.82 19.81 16.59
N ALA A 517 3.47 19.04 17.64
CA ALA A 517 2.96 19.57 18.90
C ALA A 517 4.02 20.39 19.65
N GLN A 518 5.28 19.93 19.68
CA GLN A 518 6.41 20.67 20.27
C GLN A 518 6.71 21.97 19.50
N MET A 519 6.64 21.96 18.17
CA MET A 519 6.79 23.19 17.37
C MET A 519 5.65 24.18 17.63
N ALA A 520 4.42 23.69 17.84
CA ALA A 520 3.25 24.54 18.10
C ALA A 520 3.29 25.20 19.48
N SER A 521 3.79 24.52 20.52
CA SER A 521 3.90 25.10 21.87
C SER A 521 4.97 26.19 21.97
N LEU A 522 6.11 26.03 21.28
CA LEU A 522 7.16 27.05 21.20
C LEU A 522 6.70 28.36 20.55
N ALA A 523 5.72 28.30 19.63
CA ALA A 523 5.19 29.48 18.93
C ALA A 523 4.22 30.35 19.77
N ILE A 524 3.88 29.94 21.00
CA ILE A 524 2.91 30.64 21.85
C ILE A 524 3.55 31.74 22.71
N TYR A 525 4.88 31.76 22.86
CA TYR A 525 5.59 32.84 23.53
C TYR A 525 5.81 34.02 22.57
N PRO A 526 5.14 35.18 22.77
CA PRO A 526 5.53 36.40 22.07
C PRO A 526 6.94 36.80 22.52
N PRO A 527 7.75 37.44 21.65
CA PRO A 527 9.02 38.00 22.09
C PRO A 527 8.76 39.04 23.20
N PRO A 528 9.64 39.14 24.22
CA PRO A 528 9.47 40.12 25.28
C PRO A 528 9.46 41.53 24.70
N PRO A 529 8.64 42.45 25.25
CA PRO A 529 8.62 43.84 24.78
C PRO A 529 10.01 44.47 24.96
N PRO A 530 10.45 45.35 24.04
CA PRO A 530 11.75 45.99 24.15
C PRO A 530 11.84 46.81 25.45
N PRO A 531 13.02 46.86 26.09
CA PRO A 531 13.18 47.58 27.35
C PRO A 531 12.97 49.08 27.14
N TYR A 532 12.09 49.68 27.96
CA TYR A 532 11.84 51.12 27.96
C TYR A 532 13.08 51.86 28.48
N LEU A 533 13.70 52.68 27.62
CA LEU A 533 14.69 53.67 28.03
C LEU A 533 13.96 54.86 28.68
N ALA A 534 13.81 54.81 30.00
CA ALA A 534 13.25 55.91 30.77
C ALA A 534 14.34 56.96 31.05
N ASN A 535 14.23 58.12 30.40
CA ASN A 535 15.01 59.33 30.71
C ASN A 535 14.27 60.58 30.19
N ASP A 536 13.36 61.11 31.01
CA ASP A 536 12.85 62.48 30.90
C ASP A 536 12.51 63.00 32.32
N PRO A 537 12.96 64.21 32.72
CA PRO A 537 12.79 64.73 34.08
C PRO A 537 11.37 65.30 34.35
N PRO A 538 10.96 65.42 35.63
CA PRO A 538 9.55 65.61 35.99
C PRO A 538 9.04 67.06 35.82
N ARG A 539 7.74 67.18 35.51
CA ARG A 539 6.94 68.41 35.73
C ARG A 539 6.03 68.24 36.94
N ILE A 540 5.96 69.26 37.79
CA ILE A 540 5.13 69.31 39.01
C ILE A 540 3.97 70.30 38.78
N PHE A 541 2.73 69.88 39.04
CA PHE A 541 1.51 70.65 39.39
C PHE A 541 0.33 69.62 39.44
N SER A 542 -0.73 69.67 40.26
CA SER A 542 -0.98 70.22 41.61
C SER A 542 -2.45 69.93 42.00
N GLY A 543 -2.74 69.51 43.24
CA GLY A 543 -4.11 69.16 43.72
C GLY A 543 -4.56 67.75 43.27
N GLU A 544 -5.22 66.89 44.07
CA GLU A 544 -6.32 67.03 45.07
C GLU A 544 -7.72 67.24 44.46
N THR A 545 -8.80 66.53 44.86
CA THR A 545 -8.94 65.45 45.87
C THR A 545 -10.22 64.58 45.66
N ILE A 546 -10.10 63.24 45.85
CA ILE A 546 -11.17 62.28 46.30
C ILE A 546 -12.37 62.14 45.29
N VAL A 547 -13.38 61.23 45.26
CA VAL A 547 -13.95 60.04 45.98
C VAL A 547 -14.23 58.93 44.91
N THR A 548 -14.60 57.64 45.12
CA THR A 548 -14.83 56.68 46.23
C THR A 548 -14.45 55.28 45.70
N ALA A 549 -13.71 54.42 46.41
CA ALA A 549 -14.16 53.31 47.29
C ALA A 549 -14.96 52.12 46.66
N PRO A 550 -14.71 50.83 47.06
CA PRO A 550 -14.54 49.77 46.05
C PRO A 550 -15.16 48.37 46.29
N LEU A 551 -15.15 47.56 45.22
CA LEU A 551 -14.94 46.09 45.11
C LEU A 551 -15.19 45.16 46.33
N ARG A 552 -15.92 44.03 46.10
CA ARG A 552 -15.45 42.70 46.57
C ARG A 552 -15.98 41.45 45.83
N LYS A 553 -15.10 40.44 45.81
CA LYS A 553 -15.09 39.13 45.13
C LYS A 553 -16.29 38.20 45.40
N VAL A 554 -16.64 37.35 44.41
CA VAL A 554 -17.12 35.95 44.58
C VAL A 554 -16.56 35.09 43.42
N SER A 555 -16.44 33.77 43.60
CA SER A 555 -16.04 32.78 42.56
C SER A 555 -16.78 31.42 42.74
N PRO A 556 -16.56 30.37 41.92
CA PRO A 556 -17.49 29.92 40.88
C PRO A 556 -18.29 28.63 41.19
N ARG A 557 -19.36 28.32 40.43
CA ARG A 557 -19.96 26.96 40.36
C ARG A 557 -20.84 26.69 39.11
N ARG A 558 -21.26 25.42 38.96
CA ARG A 558 -21.93 24.80 37.78
C ARG A 558 -23.44 25.10 37.69
N GLY A 559 -24.03 25.01 36.49
CA GLY A 559 -25.49 24.93 36.28
C GLY A 559 -25.92 24.57 34.84
N ARG A 560 -26.98 23.76 34.68
CA ARG A 560 -27.74 23.52 33.42
C ARG A 560 -28.98 24.43 33.42
N ASP A 561 -29.46 24.91 32.27
CA ASP A 561 -30.64 24.33 31.58
C ASP A 561 -30.95 24.99 30.21
N ARG A 562 -32.08 24.60 29.59
CA ARG A 562 -32.55 24.87 28.21
C ARG A 562 -33.37 26.16 28.05
N ARG A 563 -33.34 26.76 26.85
CA ARG A 563 -34.42 27.40 26.02
C ARG A 563 -33.81 28.43 25.04
N SER A 564 -34.44 28.92 23.97
CA SER A 564 -35.39 28.33 22.99
C SER A 564 -35.65 29.34 21.85
N GLY A 565 -35.79 28.87 20.60
CA GLY A 565 -36.28 29.66 19.45
C GLY A 565 -35.18 30.25 18.54
N SER A 566 -35.48 30.70 17.31
CA SER A 566 -36.80 30.80 16.64
C SER A 566 -36.79 30.20 15.20
N ARG A 567 -37.96 30.07 14.58
CA ARG A 567 -38.18 29.39 13.29
C ARG A 567 -38.22 30.40 12.12
N ARG A 568 -37.49 30.14 11.03
CA ARG A 568 -37.85 30.71 9.70
C ARG A 568 -38.92 29.83 9.04
N ARG A 569 -40.05 30.43 8.63
CA ARG A 569 -41.16 29.73 7.94
C ARG A 569 -40.92 29.64 6.43
N ARG A 570 -41.44 28.56 5.81
CA ARG A 570 -41.71 28.51 4.36
C ARG A 570 -42.88 29.45 4.02
N LYS A 571 -42.89 30.04 2.81
CA LYS A 571 -44.14 30.40 2.13
C LYS A 571 -44.57 29.21 1.27
N ILE A 572 -45.87 28.96 1.23
CA ILE A 572 -46.54 28.08 0.26
C ILE A 572 -47.56 28.96 -0.45
N VAL A 573 -47.65 28.83 -1.78
CA VAL A 573 -48.78 29.34 -2.58
C VAL A 573 -49.66 28.14 -2.93
N LYS A 574 -50.98 28.30 -2.89
CA LYS A 574 -51.93 27.22 -3.20
C LYS A 574 -52.84 27.64 -4.35
N ALA A 575 -53.21 26.63 -5.14
CA ALA A 575 -53.93 26.67 -6.41
C ALA A 575 -55.17 27.58 -6.50
N MET A 576 -55.54 27.90 -7.75
CA MET A 576 -56.90 28.16 -8.16
C MET A 576 -57.18 27.34 -9.44
N VAL A 577 -58.39 26.78 -9.56
CA VAL A 577 -58.86 25.98 -10.72
C VAL A 577 -60.32 26.34 -10.94
N SER A 578 -60.68 26.76 -12.15
CA SER A 578 -62.08 26.88 -12.60
C SER A 578 -62.16 27.14 -14.11
N SER A 579 -62.28 26.07 -14.91
CA SER A 579 -62.91 25.98 -16.24
C SER A 579 -62.89 24.52 -16.66
#